data_AF-A0A948RCX5-F1
#
_entry.id   AF-A0A948RCX5-F1
#
_cell.length_a   1.000
_cell.length_b   1.000
_cell.length_c   1.000
_cell.angle_alpha   90.00
_cell.angle_beta   90.00
_cell.angle_gamma   90.00
#
_symmetry.space_group_name_H-M   'P 1'
#
loop_
_entity.id
_entity.type
_entity.pdbx_description
1 polymer ?
#
loop_
_entity_poly.entity_id
_entity_poly.type
_entity_poly.pdbx_seq_one_letter_code
_entity_poly.pdbx_strand_id
1 'polypeptide(L)'
;MGEGACELCGKITQLDTLEVHHIVPEEITSQPGVRASATADLCQHCHQEVHDWYARNVSTTAYDPYSKHFKSRPSTEIARDYEAAYRLYAAYKQKLRGRA
;
A
#
# COMPACT_ATOMS: atom_id res chain seq x y z
N MET A 1 25.99 -5.89 11.45
CA MET A 1 24.60 -6.32 11.15
C MET A 1 23.71 -5.22 11.68
N GLY A 2 23.02 -4.48 10.81
CA GLY A 2 22.16 -3.39 11.26
C GLY A 2 20.76 -3.90 11.57
N GLU A 3 20.15 -3.28 12.57
CA GLU A 3 18.77 -3.50 12.97
C GLU A 3 17.92 -2.40 12.33
N GLY A 4 16.76 -2.78 11.77
CA GLY A 4 15.80 -1.87 11.18
C GLY A 4 14.45 -2.00 11.87
N ALA A 5 13.68 -0.92 11.92
CA ALA A 5 12.34 -0.94 12.48
C ALA A 5 11.31 -0.91 11.35
N CYS A 6 10.31 -1.78 11.41
CA CYS A 6 9.16 -1.72 10.52
C CYS A 6 8.39 -0.41 10.74
N GLU A 7 8.15 0.36 9.68
CA GLU A 7 7.49 1.67 9.80
C GLU A 7 6.03 1.58 10.25
N LEU A 8 5.38 0.43 10.06
CA LEU A 8 3.98 0.21 10.43
C LEU A 8 3.82 -0.24 11.88
N CYS A 9 4.47 -1.34 12.27
CA CYS A 9 4.32 -1.90 13.61
C CYS A 9 5.38 -1.43 14.60
N GLY A 10 6.47 -0.81 14.14
CA GLY A 10 7.59 -0.38 14.97
C GLY A 10 8.46 -1.52 15.50
N LYS A 11 8.24 -2.76 15.06
CA LYS A 11 9.02 -3.91 15.51
C LYS A 11 10.44 -3.80 14.96
N ILE A 12 11.43 -3.84 15.84
CA ILE A 12 12.84 -3.93 15.48
C ILE A 12 13.13 -5.35 15.01
N THR A 13 13.70 -5.46 13.82
CA THR A 13 14.07 -6.73 13.20
C THR A 13 15.38 -6.55 12.42
N GLN A 14 15.91 -7.63 11.86
CA GLN A 14 17.14 -7.53 11.08
C GLN A 14 16.84 -6.77 9.79
N LEU A 15 17.72 -5.85 9.37
CA LEU A 15 17.53 -5.10 8.12
C LEU A 15 17.30 -6.02 6.91
N ASP A 16 17.96 -7.18 6.89
CA ASP A 16 17.82 -8.21 5.84
C ASP A 16 16.41 -8.81 5.75
N THR A 17 15.62 -8.68 6.82
CA THR A 17 14.25 -9.19 6.90
C THR A 17 13.19 -8.10 6.68
N LEU A 18 13.62 -6.85 6.46
CA LEU A 18 12.74 -5.78 6.03
C LEU A 18 12.65 -5.78 4.51
N GLU A 19 11.42 -5.69 4.02
CA GLU A 19 11.10 -5.62 2.61
C GLU A 19 10.66 -4.20 2.27
N VAL A 20 11.24 -3.64 1.20
CA VAL A 20 10.84 -2.33 0.68
C VAL A 20 9.50 -2.51 -0.03
N HIS A 21 8.47 -1.89 0.53
CA HIS A 21 7.12 -1.91 -0.02
C HIS A 21 6.83 -0.64 -0.81
N HIS A 22 6.43 -0.79 -2.07
CA HIS A 22 5.93 0.32 -2.88
C HIS A 22 4.46 0.57 -2.56
N ILE A 23 4.14 1.73 -1.98
CA ILE A 23 2.75 2.09 -1.60
C ILE A 23 1.81 2.05 -2.81
N VAL A 24 2.32 2.47 -3.97
CA VAL A 24 1.63 2.34 -5.25
C VAL A 24 2.45 1.39 -6.12
N PRO A 25 1.83 0.31 -6.64
CA PRO A 25 2.50 -0.64 -7.51
C PRO A 25 3.17 0.02 -8.71
N GLU A 26 4.32 -0.49 -9.13
CA GLU A 26 5.09 0.04 -10.26
C GLU A 26 4.30 0.04 -11.57
N GLU A 27 3.37 -0.90 -11.75
CA GLU A 27 2.46 -0.95 -12.92
C GLU A 27 1.59 0.32 -13.04
N ILE A 28 1.26 0.96 -11.92
CA ILE A 28 0.44 2.16 -11.88
C ILE A 28 1.33 3.40 -11.99
N THR A 29 2.49 3.41 -11.31
CA THR A 29 3.39 4.58 -11.32
C THR A 29 4.23 4.70 -12.59
N SER A 30 4.39 3.62 -13.36
CA SER A 30 4.98 3.65 -14.70
C SER A 30 4.08 4.33 -15.74
N GLN A 31 2.83 4.66 -15.40
CA GLN A 31 1.91 5.33 -16.34
C GLN A 31 2.11 6.85 -16.37
N PRO A 32 2.05 7.46 -17.56
CA PRO A 32 2.31 8.90 -17.73
C PRO A 32 1.33 9.74 -16.90
N GLY A 33 1.88 10.62 -16.06
CA GLY A 33 1.11 11.53 -15.20
C GLY A 33 0.89 11.03 -13.76
N VAL A 34 1.37 9.85 -13.40
CA VAL A 34 1.40 9.36 -12.01
C VAL A 34 2.74 9.73 -11.37
N ARG A 35 2.71 10.26 -10.14
CA ARG A 35 3.93 10.62 -9.40
C ARG A 35 4.62 9.36 -8.86
N ALA A 36 5.94 9.44 -8.66
CA ALA A 36 6.70 8.36 -8.04
C ALA A 36 6.07 7.92 -6.72
N SER A 37 5.92 6.60 -6.54
CA SER A 37 5.39 6.02 -5.31
C SER A 37 6.33 6.29 -4.16
N ALA A 38 5.79 6.67 -3.00
CA ALA A 38 6.54 6.55 -1.77
C ALA A 38 6.77 5.06 -1.46
N THR A 39 7.94 4.75 -0.92
CA THR A 39 8.32 3.42 -0.44
C THR A 39 8.32 3.40 1.07
N ALA A 40 8.08 2.23 1.67
CA ALA A 40 8.14 2.04 3.11
C ALA A 40 8.85 0.74 3.47
N ASP A 41 9.64 0.74 4.53
CA ASP A 41 10.35 -0.44 5.03
C ASP A 41 9.44 -1.24 5.98
N LEU A 42 8.97 -2.40 5.51
CA LEU A 42 8.00 -3.22 6.23
C LEU A 42 8.60 -4.58 6.59
N CYS A 43 8.23 -5.12 7.75
CA CYS A 43 8.49 -6.54 8.01
C CYS A 43 7.56 -7.41 7.15
N GLN A 44 8.01 -8.63 6.83
CA GLN A 44 7.25 -9.60 6.01
C GLN A 44 5.77 -9.74 6.42
N HIS A 45 5.49 -9.73 7.72
CA HIS A 45 4.11 -9.82 8.22
C HIS A 45 3.28 -8.59 7.83
N CYS A 46 3.78 -7.38 8.09
CA CYS A 46 3.07 -6.16 7.71
C CYS A 46 3.01 -5.99 6.19
N HIS A 47 4.03 -6.44 5.47
CA HIS A 47 4.06 -6.48 4.01
C HIS A 47 2.89 -7.32 3.46
N GLN A 48 2.74 -8.55 3.95
CA GLN A 48 1.64 -9.45 3.57
C GLN A 48 0.26 -8.86 3.91
N GLU A 49 0.11 -8.29 5.12
CA GLU A 49 -1.16 -7.71 5.54
C GLU A 49 -1.55 -6.46 4.73
N VAL A 50 -0.59 -5.61 4.34
CA VAL A 50 -0.84 -4.46 3.47
C VAL A 50 -1.34 -4.92 2.11
N HIS A 51 -0.74 -5.97 1.54
CA HIS A 51 -1.22 -6.56 0.28
C HIS A 51 -2.67 -7.07 0.38
N ASP A 52 -3.01 -7.78 1.46
CA ASP A 52 -4.39 -8.25 1.70
C ASP A 52 -5.36 -7.07 1.93
N TRP A 53 -4.91 -6.02 2.63
CA TRP A 53 -5.66 -4.80 2.82
C TRP A 53 -5.97 -4.11 1.49
N TYR A 54 -4.99 -4.00 0.59
CA TYR A 54 -5.19 -3.44 -0.74
C TYR A 54 -6.15 -4.27 -1.59
N ALA A 55 -6.03 -5.59 -1.57
CA ALA A 55 -6.95 -6.47 -2.30
C ALA A 55 -8.41 -6.28 -1.88
N ARG A 56 -8.67 -5.82 -0.65
CA ARG A 56 -10.02 -5.58 -0.10
C ARG A 56 -10.49 -4.13 -0.26
N ASN A 57 -9.58 -3.17 -0.21
CA ASN A 57 -9.93 -1.74 -0.17
C ASN A 57 -9.70 -1.02 -1.50
N VAL A 58 -8.81 -1.53 -2.35
CA VAL A 58 -8.46 -0.92 -3.63
C VAL A 58 -9.02 -1.77 -4.77
N SER A 59 -9.91 -1.18 -5.55
CA SER A 59 -10.44 -1.80 -6.77
C SER A 59 -9.89 -1.09 -8.01
N THR A 60 -9.24 -1.85 -8.89
CA THR A 60 -8.69 -1.37 -10.17
C THR A 60 -9.74 -1.29 -11.28
N THR A 61 -10.86 -1.98 -11.11
CA THR A 61 -12.02 -1.97 -12.02
C THR A 61 -13.24 -1.33 -11.36
N ALA A 62 -13.97 -0.53 -12.13
CA ALA A 62 -15.28 0.01 -11.74
C ALA A 62 -16.34 -0.44 -12.75
N TYR A 63 -17.56 -0.70 -12.26
CA TYR A 63 -18.70 -1.01 -13.11
C TYR A 63 -19.25 0.28 -13.72
N ASP A 64 -19.27 0.36 -15.05
CA ASP A 64 -19.83 1.51 -15.77
C ASP A 64 -21.29 1.23 -16.12
N PRO A 65 -22.28 1.87 -15.46
CA PRO A 65 -23.69 1.58 -15.68
C PRO A 65 -24.17 1.96 -17.08
N TYR A 66 -23.46 2.89 -17.75
CA TYR A 66 -23.81 3.33 -19.10
C TYR A 66 -23.42 2.29 -20.16
N SER A 67 -22.21 1.71 -20.05
CA SER A 67 -21.75 0.67 -20.99
C SER A 67 -22.07 -0.76 -20.53
N LYS A 68 -22.63 -0.94 -19.32
CA LYS A 68 -22.89 -2.24 -18.66
C LYS A 68 -21.68 -3.17 -18.59
N HIS A 69 -20.48 -2.61 -18.62
CA HIS A 69 -19.21 -3.33 -18.68
C HIS A 69 -18.30 -2.83 -17.55
N PHE A 70 -17.42 -3.72 -17.07
CA PHE A 70 -16.35 -3.31 -16.17
C PHE A 70 -15.28 -2.58 -16.97
N LYS A 71 -14.94 -1.36 -16.53
CA LYS A 71 -13.85 -0.57 -17.11
C LYS A 71 -12.72 -0.47 -16.10
N SER A 72 -11.50 -0.53 -16.60
CA SER A 72 -10.32 -0.17 -15.82
C SER A 72 -10.45 1.29 -15.41
N ARG A 73 -10.31 1.55 -14.11
CA ARG A 73 -10.27 2.92 -13.59
C ARG A 73 -8.99 3.59 -14.12
N PRO A 74 -8.99 4.92 -14.27
CA PRO A 74 -7.76 5.62 -14.64
C PRO A 74 -6.71 5.44 -13.54
N SER A 75 -5.48 5.24 -13.97
CA SER A 75 -4.31 4.90 -13.17
C SER A 75 -4.04 5.94 -12.09
N THR A 76 -4.35 7.21 -12.36
CA THR A 76 -4.25 8.32 -11.41
C THR A 76 -5.26 8.22 -10.27
N GLU A 77 -6.48 7.71 -10.52
CA GLU A 77 -7.45 7.45 -9.46
C GLU A 77 -7.07 6.22 -8.65
N ILE A 78 -6.63 5.15 -9.33
CA ILE A 78 -6.14 3.93 -8.66
C ILE A 78 -4.96 4.26 -7.74
N ALA A 79 -3.98 5.04 -8.20
CA ALA A 79 -2.83 5.46 -7.40
C ALA A 79 -3.26 6.20 -6.11
N ARG A 80 -4.22 7.12 -6.23
CA ARG A 80 -4.76 7.84 -5.07
C ARG A 80 -5.45 6.91 -4.08
N ASP A 81 -6.15 5.89 -4.59
CA ASP A 81 -6.84 4.87 -3.80
C ASP A 81 -5.82 4.04 -3.00
N TYR A 82 -4.73 3.60 -3.64
CA TYR A 82 -3.60 2.92 -2.98
C TYR A 82 -2.95 3.79 -1.89
N GLU A 83 -2.65 5.05 -2.19
CA GLU A 83 -2.08 5.98 -1.20
C GLU A 83 -3.03 6.19 -0.01
N ALA A 84 -4.33 6.37 -0.28
CA ALA A 84 -5.33 6.55 0.76
C ALA A 84 -5.48 5.30 1.62
N ALA A 85 -5.58 4.12 1.00
CA ALA A 85 -5.68 2.83 1.68
C ALA A 85 -4.46 2.58 2.57
N TYR A 86 -3.25 2.92 2.08
CA TYR A 86 -2.02 2.81 2.88
C TYR A 86 -2.05 3.71 4.10
N ARG A 87 -2.40 5.00 3.93
CA ARG A 87 -2.47 5.95 5.05
C ARG A 87 -3.46 5.50 6.11
N LEU A 88 -4.62 4.98 5.70
CA LEU A 88 -5.61 4.41 6.63
C LEU A 88 -5.05 3.21 7.38
N TYR A 89 -4.38 2.30 6.68
CA TYR A 89 -3.78 1.12 7.30
C TYR A 89 -2.62 1.46 8.25
N ALA A 90 -1.75 2.39 7.83
CA ALA A 90 -0.67 2.91 8.65
C ALA A 90 -1.18 3.58 9.92
N ALA A 91 -2.21 4.44 9.80
CA ALA A 91 -2.84 5.05 10.95
C ALA A 91 -3.51 4.02 11.88
N TYR A 92 -4.13 2.98 11.31
CA TYR A 92 -4.70 1.87 12.09
C TYR A 92 -3.63 1.12 12.89
N LYS A 93 -2.51 0.75 12.26
CA LYS A 93 -1.38 0.07 12.94
C LYS A 93 -0.72 0.96 13.99
N GLN A 94 -0.55 2.24 13.72
CA GLN A 94 -0.01 3.19 14.70
C GLN A 94 -0.91 3.31 15.94
N LYS A 95 -2.24 3.33 15.76
CA LYS A 95 -3.20 3.31 16.88
C LYS A 95 -3.11 2.02 17.69
N LEU A 96 -2.87 0.88 17.06
CA LEU A 96 -2.64 -0.39 17.78
C LEU A 96 -1.33 -0.36 18.57
N ARG A 97 -0.28 0.29 18.05
CA ARG A 97 1.01 0.44 18.74
C ARG A 97 0.91 1.31 20.00
N GLY A 98 0.11 2.38 19.97
CA GLY A 98 -0.06 3.29 21.11
C GLY A 98 -0.99 2.75 22.21
N ARG A 99 -1.59 1.57 22.03
CA ARG A 99 -2.49 0.91 23.00
C ARG A 99 -1.83 -0.26 23.74
N ALA A 100 -0.56 -0.55 23.45
CA ALA A 100 0.24 -1.61 24.07
C ALA A 100 1.17 -1.03 25.14
#